data_AF-A0A1M5YEL3-F1
#
_entry.id   AF-A0A1M5YEL3-F1
#
_cell.length_a   1.000
_cell.length_b   1.000
_cell.length_c   1.000
_cell.angle_alpha   90.00
_cell.angle_beta   90.00
_cell.angle_gamma   90.00
#
_symmetry.space_group_name_H-M   'P 1'
#
loop_
_entity.id
_entity.type
_entity.pdbx_description
1 polymer ?
#
loop_
_entity_poly.entity_id
_entity_poly.type
_entity_poly.pdbx_seq_one_letter_code
_entity_poly.pdbx_strand_id
1 'polypeptide(L)'
;MSEFIMVKAKDSLPSLRYLEESYIDNGAKRHFNITSEPDRAVVRDLADKIYPTYFLVFSELDGVRTVKYIYIGEGIKAGTAGNPSIEISILQKIANKSMLDNFLSCSEIDLTQDFERNSYITIENLPSLVRQMNFIAKPPYKNDDVTQVVEYPSIDEEDTLHSLAQRNEYCLREYSYPNTDNSRGEFQRDYDRIIHSKSFRRMVDKAQIFSADKGDHYRTRMTHSIAVSQIAKSISKALKLNEALTDAIALGHDIGHTPFGHQGERTLNEILTGKKALLRDVLDKGVSYGGFKHNYHSLKVVTRLEEKYVAFDGLNLSYQTLDGIWKHTKTNLTDDSLSHFISSQKLNEYLIIEKAIPSTLEGQVVKMADEIAQRSHDLEDAFAAQRLSIEEIKNYLMLSKMNELKVRIDAIEDEFIQASELNRFYADQAELLHGRISSAVIDFFVKDVIAQSKTNLDDFLASDGLRRFRDAEHRVQTILIFFSIKAKKLCDYLEKIISKKVINSAEVSLFDSNGASIVESLFTSYYNNPRLLHRGTLHRIMQDFRKITKNVIDFEESDPSIIELEWKKIATATAGEEDDDLAENEYLEKNKLLVGNIADFIAGMTDSYAMNEYNRIRR
;
A
#
# COMPACT_ATOMS: atom_id res chain seq x y z
N MET A 1 -1.65 30.32 -9.44
CA MET A 1 -1.04 31.67 -9.42
C MET A 1 0.37 31.50 -8.91
N SER A 2 1.37 32.06 -9.61
CA SER A 2 2.79 31.93 -9.25
C SER A 2 3.41 33.21 -8.69
N GLU A 3 2.75 34.36 -8.92
CA GLU A 3 3.11 35.63 -8.32
C GLU A 3 2.69 35.66 -6.84
N PHE A 4 3.54 36.22 -5.99
CA PHE A 4 3.27 36.43 -4.56
C PHE A 4 3.82 37.78 -4.09
N ILE A 5 3.25 38.29 -3.01
CA ILE A 5 3.69 39.52 -2.35
C ILE A 5 4.64 39.12 -1.23
N MET A 6 5.81 39.74 -1.17
CA MET A 6 6.74 39.58 -0.07
C MET A 6 6.90 40.89 0.69
N VAL A 7 6.75 40.82 2.00
CA VAL A 7 6.87 41.97 2.90
C VAL A 7 7.98 41.72 3.91
N LYS A 8 9.02 42.55 3.87
CA LYS A 8 10.15 42.50 4.78
C LYS A 8 9.86 43.39 5.99
N ALA A 9 9.63 42.82 7.17
CA ALA A 9 9.22 43.55 8.36
C ALA A 9 10.25 43.44 9.50
N LYS A 10 10.61 44.56 10.11
CA LYS A 10 11.38 44.56 11.36
C LYS A 10 10.52 44.03 12.51
N ASP A 11 11.09 43.23 13.39
CA ASP A 11 10.43 42.67 14.59
C ASP A 11 9.85 43.72 15.56
N SER A 12 10.39 44.93 15.53
CA SER A 12 9.92 46.11 16.27
C SER A 12 8.69 46.80 15.67
N LEU A 13 8.21 46.37 14.50
CA LEU A 13 7.12 47.02 13.79
C LEU A 13 5.78 46.83 14.54
N PRO A 14 5.11 47.91 15.01
CA PRO A 14 3.89 47.78 15.83
C PRO A 14 2.73 47.07 15.13
N SER A 15 2.68 47.10 13.79
CA SER A 15 1.64 46.44 13.00
C SER A 15 1.75 44.91 12.98
N LEU A 16 2.88 44.33 13.44
CA LEU A 16 3.03 42.88 13.58
C LEU A 16 1.98 42.28 14.53
N ARG A 17 1.50 43.03 15.52
CA ARG A 17 0.43 42.58 16.42
C ARG A 17 -0.83 42.18 15.64
N TYR A 18 -1.15 42.88 14.56
CA TYR A 18 -2.33 42.57 13.75
C TYR A 18 -2.11 41.32 12.88
N LEU A 19 -0.86 41.01 12.50
CA LEU A 19 -0.54 39.74 11.82
C LEU A 19 -0.72 38.57 12.79
N GLU A 20 -0.24 38.73 14.01
CA GLU A 20 -0.41 37.73 15.07
C GLU A 20 -1.90 37.53 15.41
N GLU A 21 -2.66 38.60 15.59
CA GLU A 21 -4.12 38.53 15.79
C GLU A 21 -4.81 37.81 14.64
N SER A 22 -4.46 38.12 13.38
CA SER A 22 -5.02 37.44 12.21
C SER A 22 -4.73 35.94 12.24
N TYR A 23 -3.51 35.54 12.63
CA TYR A 23 -3.12 34.14 12.76
C TYR A 23 -3.86 33.42 13.89
N ILE A 24 -3.97 34.05 15.07
CA ILE A 24 -4.68 33.50 16.24
C ILE A 24 -6.18 33.38 15.96
N ASP A 25 -6.76 34.36 15.26
CA ASP A 25 -8.18 34.39 14.89
C ASP A 25 -8.48 33.60 13.60
N ASN A 26 -7.68 32.59 13.25
CA ASN A 26 -7.87 31.69 12.11
C ASN A 26 -8.06 32.40 10.75
N GLY A 27 -7.19 33.37 10.44
CA GLY A 27 -7.22 34.09 9.17
C GLY A 27 -8.21 35.26 9.17
N ALA A 28 -8.53 35.84 10.33
CA ALA A 28 -9.36 37.03 10.36
C ALA A 28 -8.69 38.16 9.57
N LYS A 29 -9.48 38.81 8.70
CA LYS A 29 -8.98 39.86 7.82
C LYS A 29 -8.47 41.06 8.63
N ARG A 30 -7.30 41.57 8.24
CA ARG A 30 -6.66 42.77 8.81
C ARG A 30 -6.10 43.63 7.69
N HIS A 31 -5.87 44.91 7.93
CA HIS A 31 -5.28 45.82 6.95
C HIS A 31 -3.83 46.15 7.29
N PHE A 32 -2.94 45.95 6.34
CA PHE A 32 -1.55 46.40 6.41
C PHE A 32 -1.40 47.70 5.59
N ASN A 33 -1.29 48.84 6.29
CA ASN A 33 -1.19 50.16 5.67
C ASN A 33 0.25 50.46 5.24
N ILE A 34 0.42 51.05 4.06
CA ILE A 34 1.72 51.27 3.44
C ILE A 34 2.16 52.73 3.61
N THR A 35 3.31 52.91 4.24
CA THR A 35 3.80 54.24 4.64
C THR A 35 4.83 54.83 3.67
N SER A 36 5.61 54.01 2.97
CA SER A 36 6.65 54.47 2.04
C SER A 36 6.08 54.69 0.63
N GLU A 37 6.48 55.77 -0.07
CA GLU A 37 6.06 55.99 -1.46
C GLU A 37 6.53 54.90 -2.45
N PRO A 38 7.77 54.34 -2.35
CA PRO A 38 8.17 53.22 -3.18
C PRO A 38 7.23 52.01 -3.07
N ASP A 39 6.85 51.62 -1.85
CA ASP A 39 5.95 50.48 -1.64
C ASP A 39 4.50 50.81 -2.04
N ARG A 40 4.07 52.09 -1.91
CA ARG A 40 2.77 52.54 -2.42
C ARG A 40 2.66 52.38 -3.93
N ALA A 41 3.74 52.64 -4.68
CA ALA A 41 3.76 52.43 -6.13
C ALA A 41 3.57 50.94 -6.47
N VAL A 42 4.31 50.05 -5.81
CA VAL A 42 4.20 48.59 -6.01
C VAL A 42 2.76 48.10 -5.81
N VAL A 43 2.10 48.54 -4.73
CA VAL A 43 0.74 48.08 -4.42
C VAL A 43 -0.34 48.73 -5.29
N ARG A 44 -0.10 49.94 -5.81
CA ARG A 44 -1.00 50.55 -6.81
C ARG A 44 -1.04 49.74 -8.10
N ASP A 45 0.07 49.12 -8.48
CA ASP A 45 0.20 48.36 -9.74
C ASP A 45 -0.33 46.92 -9.63
N LEU A 46 -0.65 46.43 -8.42
CA LEU A 46 -1.30 45.13 -8.24
C LEU A 46 -2.69 45.10 -8.89
N ALA A 47 -2.98 44.01 -9.61
CA ALA A 47 -4.33 43.69 -10.05
C ALA A 47 -5.24 43.31 -8.87
N ASP A 48 -6.56 43.51 -9.02
CA ASP A 48 -7.58 43.18 -8.01
C ASP A 48 -7.84 41.67 -7.93
N LYS A 49 -6.83 40.92 -7.49
CA LYS A 49 -6.87 39.46 -7.24
C LYS A 49 -6.19 39.13 -5.91
N ILE A 50 -6.43 37.91 -5.43
CA ILE A 50 -5.77 37.38 -4.24
C ILE A 50 -4.36 36.90 -4.62
N TYR A 51 -3.36 37.34 -3.87
CA TYR A 51 -1.97 36.89 -3.98
C TYR A 51 -1.60 36.10 -2.71
N PRO A 52 -0.85 34.99 -2.83
CA PRO A 52 -0.05 34.50 -1.72
C PRO A 52 0.80 35.64 -1.17
N THR A 53 0.85 35.79 0.15
CA THR A 53 1.57 36.90 0.79
C THR A 53 2.43 36.37 1.94
N TYR A 54 3.72 36.71 1.92
CA TYR A 54 4.70 36.27 2.92
C TYR A 54 5.29 37.47 3.65
N PHE A 55 5.17 37.49 4.98
CA PHE A 55 5.83 38.50 5.82
C PHE A 55 7.08 37.89 6.45
N LEU A 56 8.24 38.33 5.99
CA LEU A 56 9.55 37.94 6.52
C LEU A 56 9.91 38.86 7.69
N VAL A 57 9.79 38.36 8.92
CA VAL A 57 10.06 39.14 10.12
C VAL A 57 11.50 38.92 10.58
N PHE A 58 12.28 39.98 10.65
CA PHE A 58 13.71 39.93 11.00
C PHE A 58 14.05 40.87 12.16
N SER A 59 15.06 40.46 12.94
CA SER A 59 15.74 41.30 13.94
C SER A 59 17.07 41.80 13.38
N GLU A 60 17.52 42.97 13.80
CA GLU A 60 18.80 43.56 13.40
C GLU A 60 19.64 43.84 14.66
N LEU A 61 20.77 43.15 14.81
CA LEU A 61 21.71 43.30 15.91
C LEU A 61 23.12 43.46 15.33
N ASP A 62 23.82 44.53 15.69
CA ASP A 62 25.18 44.85 15.23
C ASP A 62 25.36 44.80 13.69
N GLY A 63 24.33 45.21 12.95
CA GLY A 63 24.31 45.21 11.48
C GLY A 63 24.03 43.84 10.84
N VAL A 64 23.85 42.78 11.65
CA VAL A 64 23.46 41.46 11.17
C VAL A 64 21.94 41.32 11.27
N ARG A 65 21.30 40.96 10.15
CA ARG A 65 19.86 40.70 10.08
C ARG A 65 19.59 39.20 10.13
N THR A 66 18.70 38.80 11.04
CA THR A 66 18.31 37.41 11.23
C THR A 66 16.81 37.28 11.19
N VAL A 67 16.30 36.41 10.32
CA VAL A 67 14.86 36.11 10.27
C VAL A 67 14.45 35.35 11.51
N LYS A 68 13.40 35.84 12.17
CA LYS A 68 12.83 35.24 13.39
C LYS A 68 11.66 34.32 13.09
N TYR A 69 10.78 34.74 12.19
CA TYR A 69 9.63 33.96 11.75
C TYR A 69 9.06 34.52 10.45
N ILE A 70 8.24 33.70 9.78
CA ILE A 70 7.51 34.06 8.55
C ILE A 70 6.02 33.91 8.80
N TYR A 71 5.23 34.91 8.42
CA TYR A 71 3.79 34.72 8.26
C TYR A 71 3.46 34.41 6.81
N ILE A 72 2.66 33.36 6.60
CA ILE A 72 2.14 32.96 5.31
C ILE A 72 0.64 33.22 5.32
N GLY A 73 0.17 33.91 4.29
CA GLY A 73 -1.23 34.25 4.16
C GLY A 73 -1.65 34.54 2.73
N GLU A 74 -2.83 35.11 2.63
CA GLU A 74 -3.39 35.63 1.40
C GLU A 74 -3.56 37.14 1.55
N GLY A 75 -3.22 37.89 0.51
CA GLY A 75 -3.29 39.33 0.46
C GLY A 75 -4.03 39.81 -0.78
N ILE A 76 -4.90 40.79 -0.60
CA ILE A 76 -5.58 41.48 -1.69
C ILE A 76 -5.34 42.98 -1.56
N LYS A 77 -5.14 43.64 -2.70
CA LYS A 77 -5.05 45.09 -2.75
C LYS A 77 -6.30 45.72 -2.15
N ALA A 78 -6.10 46.70 -1.28
CA ALA A 78 -7.14 47.44 -0.57
C ALA A 78 -6.77 48.92 -0.42
N GLY A 79 -7.68 49.69 0.17
CA GLY A 79 -7.47 51.13 0.40
C GLY A 79 -7.74 51.99 -0.85
N THR A 80 -7.37 53.27 -0.77
CA THR A 80 -7.60 54.25 -1.85
C THR A 80 -6.28 54.57 -2.56
N ALA A 81 -6.35 55.16 -3.76
CA ALA A 81 -5.14 55.52 -4.54
C ALA A 81 -4.14 56.39 -3.75
N GLY A 82 -4.62 57.24 -2.84
CA GLY A 82 -3.80 58.09 -1.98
C GLY A 82 -3.25 57.38 -0.73
N ASN A 83 -3.89 56.31 -0.27
CA ASN A 83 -3.48 55.54 0.90
C ASN A 83 -3.72 54.04 0.67
N PRO A 84 -2.88 53.39 -0.17
CA PRO A 84 -3.04 51.99 -0.48
C PRO A 84 -2.71 51.12 0.75
N SER A 85 -3.42 50.01 0.87
CA SER A 85 -3.20 49.00 1.89
C SER A 85 -3.32 47.62 1.28
N ILE A 86 -2.90 46.60 2.03
CA ILE A 86 -3.16 45.20 1.68
C ILE A 86 -4.08 44.66 2.75
N GLU A 87 -5.27 44.18 2.35
CA GLU A 87 -6.09 43.35 3.23
C GLU A 87 -5.48 41.95 3.25
N ILE A 88 -5.16 41.47 4.44
CA ILE A 88 -4.41 40.24 4.66
C ILE A 88 -5.16 39.29 5.57
N SER A 89 -4.99 38.00 5.29
CA SER A 89 -5.45 36.88 6.11
C SER A 89 -4.27 35.94 6.33
N ILE A 90 -3.79 35.84 7.57
CA ILE A 90 -2.66 34.96 7.90
C ILE A 90 -3.15 33.54 8.16
N LEU A 91 -2.63 32.59 7.39
CA LEU A 91 -2.97 31.17 7.47
C LEU A 91 -1.99 30.39 8.34
N GLN A 92 -0.72 30.82 8.37
CA GLN A 92 0.33 30.10 9.09
C GLN A 92 1.46 31.01 9.57
N LYS A 93 2.02 30.68 10.73
CA LYS A 93 3.28 31.23 11.24
C LYS A 93 4.36 30.14 11.24
N ILE A 94 5.50 30.41 10.64
CA ILE A 94 6.67 29.52 10.65
C ILE A 94 7.75 30.15 11.53
N ALA A 95 8.15 29.45 12.59
CA ALA A 95 9.29 29.81 13.43
C ALA A 95 10.36 28.71 13.49
N ASN A 96 10.09 27.54 12.91
CA ASN A 96 11.05 26.43 12.86
C ASN A 96 12.25 26.80 11.98
N LYS A 97 13.46 26.66 12.53
CA LYS A 97 14.69 27.06 11.84
C LYS A 97 14.90 26.37 10.50
N SER A 98 14.69 25.04 10.40
CA SER A 98 14.84 24.31 9.13
C SER A 98 13.93 24.89 8.04
N MET A 99 12.70 25.27 8.41
CA MET A 99 11.72 25.83 7.49
C MET A 99 12.06 27.26 7.06
N LEU A 100 12.59 28.07 7.98
CA LEU A 100 13.07 29.42 7.68
C LEU A 100 14.27 29.36 6.73
N ASP A 101 15.24 28.50 7.03
CA ASP A 101 16.43 28.30 6.21
C ASP A 101 16.04 27.79 4.81
N ASN A 102 15.06 26.86 4.72
CA ASN A 102 14.50 26.41 3.44
C ASN A 102 13.83 27.53 2.64
N PHE A 103 13.02 28.37 3.29
CA PHE A 103 12.37 29.48 2.61
C PHE A 103 13.42 30.46 2.06
N LEU A 104 14.43 30.81 2.86
CA LEU A 104 15.48 31.73 2.46
C LEU A 104 16.33 31.20 1.30
N SER A 105 16.69 29.91 1.33
CA SER A 105 17.44 29.30 0.22
C SER A 105 16.64 29.28 -1.08
N CYS A 106 15.32 29.09 -0.99
CA CYS A 106 14.44 29.03 -2.17
C CYS A 106 13.97 30.40 -2.69
N SER A 107 14.10 31.47 -1.91
CA SER A 107 13.61 32.81 -2.26
C SER A 107 14.68 33.76 -2.80
N GLU A 108 15.96 33.34 -2.81
CA GLU A 108 17.11 34.15 -3.24
C GLU A 108 17.25 35.52 -2.54
N ILE A 109 16.55 35.74 -1.41
CA ILE A 109 16.55 37.02 -0.70
C ILE A 109 17.93 37.32 -0.13
N ASP A 110 18.46 38.48 -0.45
CA ASP A 110 19.64 39.04 0.20
C ASP A 110 19.20 40.06 1.24
N LEU A 111 19.26 39.65 2.52
CA LEU A 111 18.87 40.51 3.65
C LEU A 111 19.72 41.79 3.78
N THR A 112 20.85 41.89 3.09
CA THR A 112 21.71 43.07 3.07
C THR A 112 21.41 44.00 1.91
N GLN A 113 21.23 43.47 0.70
CA GLN A 113 21.05 44.25 -0.54
C GLN A 113 19.58 44.61 -0.82
N ASP A 114 18.62 43.75 -0.45
CA ASP A 114 17.20 43.92 -0.81
C ASP A 114 16.46 45.04 -0.05
N PHE A 115 17.19 45.82 0.75
CA PHE A 115 16.67 46.94 1.54
C PHE A 115 17.14 48.29 1.02
N GLU A 116 17.87 48.33 -0.10
CA GLU A 116 18.23 49.59 -0.75
C GLU A 116 16.94 50.35 -1.16
N ARG A 117 16.86 51.63 -0.77
CA ARG A 117 15.79 52.61 -1.13
C ARG A 117 14.50 52.64 -0.28
N ASN A 118 14.49 52.15 0.96
CA ASN A 118 13.29 52.17 1.84
C ASN A 118 12.06 51.45 1.27
N SER A 119 12.26 50.47 0.37
CA SER A 119 11.19 49.60 -0.13
C SER A 119 11.24 48.26 0.59
N TYR A 120 10.12 47.88 1.19
CA TYR A 120 9.97 46.67 1.99
C TYR A 120 9.00 45.67 1.35
N ILE A 121 8.31 46.06 0.28
CA ILE A 121 7.35 45.21 -0.44
C ILE A 121 7.87 44.89 -1.83
N THR A 122 8.01 43.61 -2.15
CA THR A 122 8.34 43.12 -3.49
C THR A 122 7.24 42.22 -4.02
N ILE A 123 7.11 42.18 -5.35
CA ILE A 123 6.27 41.21 -6.06
C ILE A 123 7.22 40.25 -6.76
N GLU A 124 7.10 38.98 -6.43
CA GLU A 124 8.00 37.94 -6.95
C GLU A 124 7.20 36.82 -7.59
N ASN A 125 7.87 36.04 -8.43
CA ASN A 125 7.23 34.98 -9.21
C ASN A 125 8.07 33.71 -9.14
N LEU A 126 7.80 32.89 -8.12
CA LEU A 126 8.45 31.60 -7.89
C LEU A 126 7.38 30.51 -7.68
N PRO A 127 6.93 29.84 -8.76
CA PRO A 127 5.88 28.82 -8.66
C PRO A 127 6.20 27.66 -7.69
N SER A 128 7.47 27.26 -7.57
CA SER A 128 7.92 26.21 -6.67
C SER A 128 7.75 26.61 -5.21
N LEU A 129 8.24 27.79 -4.82
CA LEU A 129 8.10 28.34 -3.47
C LEU A 129 6.62 28.51 -3.10
N VAL A 130 5.79 29.05 -4.01
CA VAL A 130 4.35 29.20 -3.79
C VAL A 130 3.67 27.84 -3.57
N ARG A 131 4.07 26.81 -4.30
CA ARG A 131 3.54 25.45 -4.11
C ARG A 131 3.91 24.89 -2.73
N GLN A 132 5.18 24.99 -2.34
CA GLN A 132 5.67 24.52 -1.03
C GLN A 132 4.96 25.24 0.12
N MET A 133 4.86 26.59 0.05
CA MET A 133 4.22 27.37 1.11
C MET A 133 2.71 27.08 1.21
N ASN A 134 2.02 26.90 0.07
CA ASN A 134 0.62 26.49 0.08
C ASN A 134 0.42 25.10 0.67
N PHE A 135 1.32 24.15 0.38
CA PHE A 135 1.27 22.80 0.94
C PHE A 135 1.35 22.82 2.49
N ILE A 136 2.14 23.73 3.04
CA ILE A 136 2.27 23.91 4.50
C ILE A 136 1.09 24.70 5.09
N ALA A 137 0.66 25.78 4.43
CA ALA A 137 -0.32 26.71 4.98
C ALA A 137 -1.76 26.22 4.85
N LYS A 138 -2.12 25.59 3.72
CA LYS A 138 -3.49 25.14 3.49
C LYS A 138 -3.75 23.79 4.18
N PRO A 139 -4.96 23.58 4.71
CA PRO A 139 -5.33 22.28 5.28
C PRO A 139 -5.35 21.21 4.18
N PRO A 140 -5.00 19.94 4.49
CA PRO A 140 -5.19 18.83 3.58
C PRO A 140 -6.65 18.73 3.13
N TYR A 141 -6.86 18.32 1.88
CA TYR A 141 -8.19 18.07 1.36
C TYR A 141 -8.91 17.00 2.21
N LYS A 142 -10.15 17.28 2.59
CA LYS A 142 -11.06 16.34 3.24
C LYS A 142 -12.36 16.32 2.44
N ASN A 143 -12.78 15.13 2.01
CA ASN A 143 -14.04 14.96 1.33
C ASN A 143 -15.09 14.45 2.32
N ASP A 144 -15.89 15.36 2.86
CA ASP A 144 -16.88 15.02 3.88
C ASP A 144 -18.09 14.26 3.28
N ASP A 145 -18.40 14.46 2.00
CA ASP A 145 -19.56 13.87 1.31
C ASP A 145 -19.45 12.34 1.13
N VAL A 146 -18.25 11.80 1.22
CA VAL A 146 -17.95 10.39 0.89
C VAL A 146 -18.19 9.47 2.09
N THR A 147 -18.55 9.99 3.25
CA THR A 147 -18.59 9.22 4.51
C THR A 147 -19.96 8.63 4.88
N GLN A 148 -21.01 8.89 4.09
CA GLN A 148 -22.35 8.34 4.32
C GLN A 148 -22.38 6.84 4.03
N VAL A 149 -23.21 6.05 4.73
CA VAL A 149 -23.39 4.62 4.41
C VAL A 149 -24.28 4.51 3.18
N VAL A 150 -23.81 3.82 2.13
CA VAL A 150 -24.61 3.52 0.94
C VAL A 150 -25.17 2.11 1.05
N GLU A 151 -26.49 2.01 0.93
CA GLU A 151 -27.18 0.74 0.73
C GLU A 151 -27.18 0.41 -0.76
N TYR A 152 -26.89 -0.86 -1.09
CA TYR A 152 -26.89 -1.35 -2.46
C TYR A 152 -28.13 -2.20 -2.73
N PRO A 153 -28.76 -2.09 -3.91
CA PRO A 153 -29.95 -2.87 -4.24
C PRO A 153 -29.60 -4.36 -4.39
N SER A 154 -30.60 -5.22 -4.19
CA SER A 154 -30.48 -6.65 -4.55
C SER A 154 -30.36 -6.81 -6.06
N ILE A 155 -29.70 -7.90 -6.48
CA ILE A 155 -29.54 -8.28 -7.89
C ILE A 155 -30.31 -9.58 -8.11
N ASP A 156 -31.26 -9.57 -9.05
CA ASP A 156 -32.17 -10.70 -9.30
C ASP A 156 -31.39 -12.00 -9.65
N GLU A 157 -30.27 -11.89 -10.37
CA GLU A 157 -29.43 -13.05 -10.70
C GLU A 157 -28.84 -13.75 -9.47
N GLU A 158 -28.65 -13.01 -8.37
CA GLU A 158 -28.09 -13.52 -7.12
C GLU A 158 -29.11 -14.31 -6.28
N ASP A 159 -30.42 -14.28 -6.60
CA ASP A 159 -31.46 -15.05 -5.89
C ASP A 159 -31.20 -16.56 -5.89
N THR A 160 -30.50 -17.05 -6.91
CA THR A 160 -30.14 -18.47 -7.05
C THR A 160 -28.95 -18.90 -6.20
N LEU A 161 -28.23 -17.94 -5.59
CA LEU A 161 -27.08 -18.22 -4.72
C LEU A 161 -27.51 -18.94 -3.43
N HIS A 162 -26.56 -19.63 -2.83
CA HIS A 162 -26.70 -20.27 -1.52
C HIS A 162 -27.14 -19.26 -0.46
N SER A 163 -27.91 -19.69 0.54
CA SER A 163 -28.45 -18.82 1.59
C SER A 163 -27.39 -18.18 2.52
N LEU A 164 -26.15 -18.65 2.42
CA LEU A 164 -24.98 -18.18 3.17
C LEU A 164 -23.96 -17.45 2.27
N ALA A 165 -24.25 -17.32 0.97
CA ALA A 165 -23.40 -16.58 0.05
C ALA A 165 -23.50 -15.07 0.32
N GLN A 166 -22.44 -14.34 0.02
CA GLN A 166 -22.53 -12.88 0.02
C GLN A 166 -23.37 -12.39 -1.17
N ARG A 167 -24.16 -11.34 -0.92
CA ARG A 167 -25.04 -10.71 -1.90
C ARG A 167 -24.72 -9.24 -2.01
N ASN A 168 -25.10 -8.63 -3.14
CA ASN A 168 -24.82 -7.24 -3.44
C ASN A 168 -25.34 -6.29 -2.35
N GLU A 169 -26.54 -6.54 -1.83
CA GLU A 169 -27.16 -5.74 -0.76
C GLU A 169 -26.44 -5.84 0.59
N TYR A 170 -25.55 -6.83 0.77
CA TYR A 170 -24.73 -6.95 1.98
C TYR A 170 -23.39 -6.20 1.85
N CYS A 171 -23.05 -5.69 0.66
CA CYS A 171 -21.78 -5.03 0.41
C CYS A 171 -21.63 -3.77 1.28
N LEU A 172 -20.47 -3.66 1.94
CA LEU A 172 -20.11 -2.49 2.73
C LEU A 172 -18.76 -1.94 2.27
N ARG A 173 -18.63 -0.62 2.24
CA ARG A 173 -17.41 0.10 1.82
C ARG A 173 -17.12 1.26 2.75
N GLU A 174 -15.86 1.68 2.75
CA GLU A 174 -15.45 2.85 3.53
C GLU A 174 -15.97 4.15 2.93
N TYR A 175 -15.92 4.26 1.61
CA TYR A 175 -16.22 5.49 0.89
C TYR A 175 -17.44 5.31 -0.02
N SER A 176 -18.39 6.22 0.11
CA SER A 176 -19.55 6.34 -0.75
C SER A 176 -19.23 7.20 -1.96
N TYR A 177 -19.09 6.54 -3.09
CA TYR A 177 -18.75 7.19 -4.35
C TYR A 177 -19.96 7.12 -5.29
N PRO A 178 -20.33 8.22 -5.98
CA PRO A 178 -21.52 8.27 -6.81
C PRO A 178 -21.55 7.10 -7.78
N ASN A 179 -22.55 6.23 -7.63
CA ASN A 179 -22.70 5.11 -8.54
C ASN A 179 -23.37 5.62 -9.81
N THR A 180 -22.59 5.75 -10.88
CA THR A 180 -23.09 6.17 -12.19
C THR A 180 -23.69 5.01 -12.99
N ASP A 181 -23.56 3.78 -12.51
CA ASP A 181 -23.94 2.57 -13.24
C ASP A 181 -24.45 1.45 -12.32
N ASN A 182 -25.75 1.16 -12.45
CA ASN A 182 -26.45 0.08 -11.74
C ASN A 182 -26.44 -1.24 -12.53
N SER A 183 -25.79 -1.33 -13.70
CA SER A 183 -25.76 -2.54 -14.51
C SER A 183 -24.79 -3.62 -14.03
N ARG A 184 -23.95 -3.31 -13.03
CA ARG A 184 -22.99 -4.24 -12.43
C ARG A 184 -23.09 -4.25 -10.91
N GLY A 185 -22.89 -5.44 -10.33
CA GLY A 185 -22.78 -5.61 -8.89
C GLY A 185 -21.49 -5.02 -8.31
N GLU A 186 -21.50 -4.78 -7.01
CA GLU A 186 -20.40 -4.15 -6.29
C GLU A 186 -19.18 -5.04 -6.15
N PHE A 187 -19.36 -6.35 -6.02
CA PHE A 187 -18.22 -7.27 -6.04
C PHE A 187 -17.58 -7.38 -7.43
N GLN A 188 -18.36 -7.25 -8.50
CA GLN A 188 -17.80 -7.12 -9.86
C GLN A 188 -17.00 -5.83 -9.99
N ARG A 189 -17.45 -4.74 -9.37
CA ARG A 189 -16.71 -3.47 -9.33
C ARG A 189 -15.38 -3.61 -8.58
N ASP A 190 -15.32 -4.43 -7.53
CA ASP A 190 -14.07 -4.74 -6.84
C ASP A 190 -13.07 -5.45 -7.75
N TYR A 191 -13.54 -6.49 -8.44
CA TYR A 191 -12.76 -7.19 -9.45
C TYR A 191 -12.20 -6.24 -10.51
N ASP A 192 -13.04 -5.38 -11.09
CA ASP A 192 -12.65 -4.43 -12.13
C ASP A 192 -11.57 -3.44 -11.60
N ARG A 193 -11.72 -2.99 -10.35
CA ARG A 193 -10.75 -2.08 -9.71
C ARG A 193 -9.39 -2.75 -9.53
N ILE A 194 -9.38 -4.02 -9.10
CA ILE A 194 -8.16 -4.78 -8.87
C ILE A 194 -7.46 -5.06 -10.20
N ILE A 195 -8.15 -5.56 -11.22
CA ILE A 195 -7.54 -5.93 -12.50
C ILE A 195 -6.91 -4.73 -13.23
N HIS A 196 -7.48 -3.53 -13.07
CA HIS A 196 -6.97 -2.28 -13.64
C HIS A 196 -5.96 -1.53 -12.73
N SER A 197 -5.61 -2.08 -11.57
CA SER A 197 -4.63 -1.49 -10.65
C SER A 197 -3.20 -1.56 -11.19
N LYS A 198 -2.32 -0.67 -10.72
CA LYS A 198 -0.89 -0.75 -11.10
C LYS A 198 -0.23 -1.97 -10.43
N SER A 199 -0.63 -2.25 -9.20
CA SER A 199 -0.12 -3.35 -8.38
C SER A 199 -0.43 -4.72 -8.97
N PHE A 200 -1.65 -4.95 -9.48
CA PHE A 200 -1.97 -6.20 -10.19
C PHE A 200 -1.10 -6.39 -11.44
N ARG A 201 -0.93 -5.34 -12.26
CA ARG A 201 -0.06 -5.41 -13.45
C ARG A 201 1.40 -5.74 -13.13
N ARG A 202 1.92 -5.26 -12.00
CA ARG A 202 3.30 -5.55 -11.56
C ARG A 202 3.53 -7.02 -11.23
N MET A 203 2.48 -7.79 -10.94
CA MET A 203 2.61 -9.23 -10.66
C MET A 203 3.09 -10.06 -11.85
N VAL A 204 3.07 -9.50 -13.07
CA VAL A 204 3.61 -10.16 -14.28
C VAL A 204 5.14 -10.34 -14.22
N ASP A 205 5.84 -9.50 -13.46
CA ASP A 205 7.30 -9.50 -13.33
C ASP A 205 7.69 -9.73 -11.86
N LYS A 206 6.94 -10.61 -11.18
CA LYS A 206 7.25 -11.12 -9.84
C LYS A 206 7.24 -12.64 -9.86
N ALA A 207 8.38 -13.24 -9.57
CA ALA A 207 8.56 -14.67 -9.47
C ALA A 207 7.73 -15.26 -8.33
N GLN A 208 7.19 -16.46 -8.56
CA GLN A 208 6.56 -17.26 -7.49
C GLN A 208 7.62 -18.06 -6.71
N ILE A 209 8.45 -18.85 -7.42
CA ILE A 209 9.49 -19.72 -6.84
C ILE A 209 10.84 -19.58 -7.57
N PHE A 210 10.83 -19.51 -8.91
CA PHE A 210 12.05 -19.43 -9.74
C PHE A 210 12.15 -18.08 -10.48
N SER A 211 13.38 -17.59 -10.69
CA SER A 211 13.65 -16.35 -11.45
C SER A 211 13.30 -16.47 -12.94
N ALA A 212 13.05 -15.32 -13.55
CA ALA A 212 12.89 -15.15 -14.99
C ALA A 212 14.07 -15.65 -15.83
N ASP A 213 15.27 -15.65 -15.25
CA ASP A 213 16.52 -15.96 -15.94
C ASP A 213 16.69 -17.45 -16.32
N LYS A 214 15.69 -18.30 -16.04
CA LYS A 214 15.75 -19.76 -16.22
C LYS A 214 14.98 -20.33 -17.41
N GLY A 215 14.28 -19.51 -18.18
CA GLY A 215 13.65 -19.93 -19.46
C GLY A 215 12.29 -19.26 -19.71
N ASP A 216 11.68 -19.55 -20.86
CA ASP A 216 10.52 -18.80 -21.38
C ASP A 216 9.17 -19.13 -20.69
N HIS A 217 9.13 -20.11 -19.78
CA HIS A 217 7.88 -20.67 -19.23
C HIS A 217 7.75 -20.61 -17.70
N TYR A 218 8.52 -19.78 -17.01
CA TYR A 218 8.41 -19.66 -15.55
C TYR A 218 7.09 -19.00 -15.12
N ARG A 219 6.54 -19.46 -13.99
CA ARG A 219 5.30 -18.94 -13.41
C ARG A 219 5.55 -17.65 -12.65
N THR A 220 4.67 -16.68 -12.88
CA THR A 220 4.65 -15.38 -12.21
C THR A 220 3.50 -15.34 -11.21
N ARG A 221 3.54 -14.41 -10.26
CA ARG A 221 2.42 -14.20 -9.33
C ARG A 221 1.11 -13.87 -10.01
N MET A 222 1.17 -13.23 -11.18
CA MET A 222 -0.02 -12.99 -11.99
C MET A 222 -0.63 -14.31 -12.48
N THR A 223 0.18 -15.20 -13.05
CA THR A 223 -0.32 -16.52 -13.49
C THR A 223 -0.82 -17.37 -12.33
N HIS A 224 -0.19 -17.26 -11.15
CA HIS A 224 -0.67 -17.88 -9.92
C HIS A 224 -2.05 -17.38 -9.53
N SER A 225 -2.21 -16.06 -9.41
CA SER A 225 -3.49 -15.45 -9.01
C SER A 225 -4.63 -15.79 -9.97
N ILE A 226 -4.34 -15.90 -11.28
CA ILE A 226 -5.31 -16.33 -12.29
C ILE A 226 -5.70 -17.80 -12.10
N ALA A 227 -4.74 -18.70 -11.81
CA ALA A 227 -5.03 -20.09 -11.51
C ALA A 227 -5.86 -20.25 -10.22
N VAL A 228 -5.53 -19.48 -9.17
CA VAL A 228 -6.31 -19.41 -7.92
C VAL A 228 -7.74 -18.96 -8.21
N SER A 229 -7.93 -17.88 -8.97
CA SER A 229 -9.26 -17.40 -9.39
C SER A 229 -10.04 -18.50 -10.14
N GLN A 230 -9.41 -19.17 -11.10
CA GLN A 230 -10.08 -20.25 -11.86
C GLN A 230 -10.54 -21.41 -10.97
N ILE A 231 -9.69 -21.87 -10.06
CA ILE A 231 -10.02 -22.94 -9.10
C ILE A 231 -11.11 -22.48 -8.14
N ALA A 232 -10.98 -21.26 -7.59
CA ALA A 232 -11.92 -20.69 -6.65
C ALA A 232 -13.32 -20.53 -7.27
N LYS A 233 -13.43 -20.03 -8.51
CA LYS A 233 -14.71 -19.96 -9.24
C LYS A 233 -15.34 -21.33 -9.43
N SER A 234 -14.55 -22.34 -9.78
CA SER A 234 -15.05 -23.71 -9.96
C SER A 234 -15.72 -24.23 -8.68
N ILE A 235 -15.08 -24.00 -7.53
CA ILE A 235 -15.62 -24.34 -6.21
C ILE A 235 -16.85 -23.48 -5.88
N SER A 236 -16.76 -22.16 -6.03
CA SER A 236 -17.87 -21.23 -5.75
C SER A 236 -19.11 -21.54 -6.59
N LYS A 237 -18.95 -21.81 -7.89
CA LYS A 237 -20.06 -22.19 -8.77
C LYS A 237 -20.73 -23.48 -8.33
N ALA A 238 -19.95 -24.49 -7.94
CA ALA A 238 -20.48 -25.77 -7.47
C ALA A 238 -21.21 -25.67 -6.11
N LEU A 239 -20.85 -24.66 -5.30
CA LEU A 239 -21.47 -24.32 -4.01
C LEU A 239 -22.52 -23.20 -4.11
N LYS A 240 -22.75 -22.64 -5.30
CA LYS A 240 -23.63 -21.48 -5.55
C LYS A 240 -23.26 -20.25 -4.72
N LEU A 241 -21.98 -19.92 -4.64
CA LEU A 241 -21.45 -18.72 -3.96
C LEU A 241 -21.23 -17.57 -4.94
N ASN A 242 -20.95 -16.37 -4.44
CA ASN A 242 -20.77 -15.19 -5.28
C ASN A 242 -19.44 -15.23 -6.06
N GLU A 243 -19.50 -15.52 -7.37
CA GLU A 243 -18.30 -15.66 -8.21
C GLU A 243 -17.49 -14.37 -8.33
N ALA A 244 -18.15 -13.20 -8.35
CA ALA A 244 -17.47 -11.92 -8.51
C ALA A 244 -16.66 -11.55 -7.25
N LEU A 245 -17.21 -11.81 -6.06
CA LEU A 245 -16.48 -11.63 -4.80
C LEU A 245 -15.29 -12.61 -4.71
N THR A 246 -15.51 -13.88 -5.06
CA THR A 246 -14.44 -14.88 -5.10
C THR A 246 -13.30 -14.44 -6.01
N ASP A 247 -13.61 -13.94 -7.22
CA ASP A 247 -12.61 -13.46 -8.16
C ASP A 247 -11.86 -12.22 -7.66
N ALA A 248 -12.58 -11.26 -7.09
CA ALA A 248 -11.96 -10.06 -6.51
C ALA A 248 -10.96 -10.43 -5.41
N ILE A 249 -11.34 -11.32 -4.49
CA ILE A 249 -10.45 -11.79 -3.42
C ILE A 249 -9.24 -12.55 -4.03
N ALA A 250 -9.48 -13.47 -4.96
CA ALA A 250 -8.45 -14.29 -5.58
C ALA A 250 -7.43 -13.47 -6.37
N LEU A 251 -7.84 -12.41 -7.09
CA LEU A 251 -6.90 -11.55 -7.80
C LEU A 251 -6.20 -10.55 -6.87
N GLY A 252 -6.82 -10.21 -5.74
CA GLY A 252 -6.31 -9.24 -4.77
C GLY A 252 -5.37 -9.81 -3.71
N HIS A 253 -5.40 -11.12 -3.43
CA HIS A 253 -4.70 -11.69 -2.27
C HIS A 253 -3.19 -11.42 -2.25
N ASP A 254 -2.58 -11.46 -3.44
CA ASP A 254 -1.13 -11.51 -3.64
C ASP A 254 -0.50 -10.18 -4.12
N ILE A 255 -1.30 -9.12 -4.29
CA ILE A 255 -0.82 -7.87 -4.89
C ILE A 255 0.21 -7.12 -4.03
N GLY A 256 0.21 -7.39 -2.72
CA GLY A 256 1.14 -6.82 -1.73
C GLY A 256 2.44 -7.59 -1.61
N HIS A 257 2.69 -8.60 -2.44
CA HIS A 257 3.91 -9.37 -2.33
C HIS A 257 5.14 -8.55 -2.74
N THR A 258 6.26 -8.69 -2.02
CA THR A 258 7.54 -8.09 -2.38
C THR A 258 8.15 -8.69 -3.66
N PRO A 259 9.11 -8.01 -4.31
CA PRO A 259 10.01 -8.69 -5.25
C PRO A 259 10.73 -9.85 -4.56
N PHE A 260 11.14 -10.84 -5.34
CA PHE A 260 11.80 -12.09 -4.90
C PHE A 260 10.96 -12.94 -3.94
N GLY A 261 9.63 -12.83 -4.03
CA GLY A 261 8.70 -13.68 -3.29
C GLY A 261 8.93 -13.63 -1.78
N HIS A 262 8.75 -14.78 -1.10
CA HIS A 262 8.81 -14.88 0.36
C HIS A 262 10.16 -14.44 0.94
N GLN A 263 11.23 -14.46 0.14
CA GLN A 263 12.52 -13.99 0.62
C GLN A 263 12.55 -12.47 0.79
N GLY A 264 11.98 -11.70 -0.15
CA GLY A 264 11.85 -10.25 0.01
C GLY A 264 11.03 -9.88 1.25
N GLU A 265 9.93 -10.59 1.50
CA GLU A 265 9.10 -10.43 2.70
C GLU A 265 9.90 -10.70 3.98
N ARG A 266 10.62 -11.83 4.04
CA ARG A 266 11.47 -12.18 5.19
C ARG A 266 12.52 -11.11 5.44
N THR A 267 13.19 -10.63 4.39
CA THR A 267 14.24 -9.62 4.50
C THR A 267 13.69 -8.28 4.98
N LEU A 268 12.57 -7.78 4.42
CA LEU A 268 11.95 -6.56 4.93
C LEU A 268 11.49 -6.72 6.39
N ASN A 269 10.89 -7.85 6.73
CA ASN A 269 10.48 -8.12 8.10
C ASN A 269 11.68 -8.17 9.06
N GLU A 270 12.81 -8.77 8.68
CA GLU A 270 14.04 -8.79 9.47
C GLU A 270 14.63 -7.39 9.70
N ILE A 271 14.54 -6.51 8.69
CA ILE A 271 14.97 -5.11 8.81
C ILE A 271 14.04 -4.37 9.79
N LEU A 272 12.73 -4.44 9.58
CA LEU A 272 11.73 -3.73 10.38
C LEU A 272 11.59 -4.24 11.82
N THR A 273 12.00 -5.48 12.10
CA THR A 273 12.02 -6.07 13.44
C THR A 273 13.38 -5.99 14.13
N GLY A 274 14.39 -5.36 13.50
CA GLY A 274 15.69 -5.10 14.12
C GLY A 274 16.63 -6.29 14.18
N LYS A 275 16.31 -7.38 13.47
CA LYS A 275 17.23 -8.50 13.28
C LYS A 275 18.44 -8.09 12.44
N LYS A 276 18.29 -7.08 11.59
CA LYS A 276 19.38 -6.41 10.86
C LYS A 276 19.81 -5.14 11.58
N ALA A 277 21.12 -4.84 11.56
CA ALA A 277 21.71 -3.77 12.36
C ALA A 277 21.20 -2.36 12.04
N LEU A 278 20.75 -2.10 10.80
CA LEU A 278 20.44 -0.76 10.30
C LEU A 278 19.45 0.03 11.18
N LEU A 279 18.42 -0.63 11.71
CA LEU A 279 17.38 0.01 12.52
C LEU A 279 17.46 -0.37 14.01
N ARG A 280 18.46 -1.18 14.41
CA ARG A 280 18.54 -1.75 15.75
C ARG A 280 18.61 -0.67 16.83
N ASP A 281 19.47 0.33 16.66
CA ASP A 281 19.68 1.38 17.65
C ASP A 281 18.43 2.27 17.87
N VAL A 282 17.52 2.32 16.88
CA VAL A 282 16.24 3.05 16.98
C VAL A 282 15.16 2.17 17.63
N LEU A 283 15.14 0.88 17.29
CA LEU A 283 14.21 -0.11 17.87
C LEU A 283 14.49 -0.37 19.35
N ASP A 284 15.76 -0.45 19.75
CA ASP A 284 16.17 -0.62 21.16
C ASP A 284 15.71 0.54 22.06
N LYS A 285 15.31 1.68 21.46
CA LYS A 285 14.79 2.87 22.12
C LYS A 285 13.25 2.93 22.13
N GLY A 286 12.57 1.81 21.85
CA GLY A 286 11.12 1.68 21.99
C GLY A 286 10.28 1.99 20.74
N VAL A 287 10.92 2.24 19.59
CA VAL A 287 10.20 2.39 18.31
C VAL A 287 9.77 1.02 17.80
N SER A 288 8.53 0.91 17.31
CA SER A 288 8.05 -0.27 16.58
C SER A 288 7.59 0.11 15.18
N TYR A 289 8.01 -0.67 14.19
CA TYR A 289 7.59 -0.52 12.79
C TYR A 289 6.55 -1.56 12.34
N GLY A 290 6.09 -2.45 13.23
CA GLY A 290 5.04 -3.44 12.92
C GLY A 290 5.45 -4.65 12.07
N GLY A 291 6.69 -4.72 11.60
CA GLY A 291 7.18 -5.81 10.74
C GLY A 291 6.65 -5.73 9.31
N PHE A 292 6.77 -6.82 8.55
CA PHE A 292 6.29 -6.90 7.16
C PHE A 292 5.63 -8.23 6.87
N LYS A 293 4.48 -8.20 6.17
CA LYS A 293 3.83 -9.38 5.62
C LYS A 293 2.96 -9.05 4.42
N HIS A 294 3.01 -9.86 3.36
CA HIS A 294 2.35 -9.55 2.09
C HIS A 294 0.84 -9.34 2.22
N ASN A 295 0.12 -10.14 3.01
CA ASN A 295 -1.35 -10.04 3.10
C ASN A 295 -1.80 -8.73 3.78
N TYR A 296 -1.02 -8.22 4.75
CA TYR A 296 -1.25 -6.91 5.35
C TYR A 296 -0.83 -5.78 4.39
N HIS A 297 0.26 -5.99 3.65
CA HIS A 297 0.67 -5.05 2.61
C HIS A 297 -0.35 -5.01 1.45
N SER A 298 -1.00 -6.11 1.09
CA SER A 298 -2.08 -6.17 0.10
C SER A 298 -3.24 -5.27 0.52
N LEU A 299 -3.61 -5.28 1.81
CA LEU A 299 -4.58 -4.32 2.36
C LEU A 299 -4.10 -2.89 2.18
N LYS A 300 -2.87 -2.57 2.60
CA LYS A 300 -2.30 -1.22 2.47
C LYS A 300 -2.27 -0.74 1.02
N VAL A 301 -1.99 -1.65 0.07
CA VAL A 301 -2.01 -1.35 -1.36
C VAL A 301 -3.40 -0.91 -1.81
N VAL A 302 -4.43 -1.70 -1.51
CA VAL A 302 -5.80 -1.41 -1.97
C VAL A 302 -6.52 -0.33 -1.16
N THR A 303 -6.08 0.00 0.05
CA THR A 303 -6.71 1.04 0.88
C THR A 303 -5.98 2.37 0.86
N ARG A 304 -4.69 2.38 0.49
CA ARG A 304 -3.85 3.59 0.58
C ARG A 304 -2.88 3.80 -0.59
N LEU A 305 -2.15 2.78 -1.03
CA LEU A 305 -1.01 3.03 -1.94
C LEU A 305 -1.42 3.23 -3.40
N GLU A 306 -2.48 2.55 -3.86
CA GLU A 306 -3.11 2.86 -5.14
C GLU A 306 -3.77 4.24 -5.08
N GLU A 307 -3.67 5.00 -6.16
CA GLU A 307 -4.20 6.35 -6.26
C GLU A 307 -4.88 6.47 -7.62
N LYS A 308 -6.18 6.21 -7.63
CA LYS A 308 -7.02 6.14 -8.83
C LYS A 308 -8.19 7.11 -8.82
N TYR A 309 -8.56 7.59 -7.64
CA TYR A 309 -9.71 8.47 -7.41
C TYR A 309 -9.22 9.77 -6.80
N VAL A 310 -9.83 10.89 -7.20
CA VAL A 310 -9.48 12.22 -6.66
C VAL A 310 -9.97 12.38 -5.22
N ALA A 311 -11.05 11.69 -4.86
CA ALA A 311 -11.76 11.89 -3.61
C ALA A 311 -11.15 11.16 -2.40
N PHE A 312 -10.44 10.06 -2.62
CA PHE A 312 -9.91 9.18 -1.57
C PHE A 312 -8.72 8.36 -2.08
N ASP A 313 -7.90 7.91 -1.13
CA ASP A 313 -6.78 7.00 -1.39
C ASP A 313 -7.27 5.55 -1.60
N GLY A 314 -6.47 4.74 -2.28
CA GLY A 314 -6.75 3.33 -2.55
C GLY A 314 -7.75 3.10 -3.69
N LEU A 315 -8.35 1.90 -3.65
CA LEU A 315 -9.32 1.39 -4.61
C LEU A 315 -10.75 1.39 -4.06
N ASN A 316 -10.94 1.66 -2.76
CA ASN A 316 -12.22 1.62 -2.06
C ASN A 316 -12.97 0.29 -2.27
N LEU A 317 -12.28 -0.85 -2.07
CA LEU A 317 -12.89 -2.18 -2.19
C LEU A 317 -13.90 -2.44 -1.06
N SER A 318 -14.78 -3.43 -1.23
CA SER A 318 -15.71 -3.82 -0.18
C SER A 318 -14.98 -4.46 1.00
N TYR A 319 -15.52 -4.31 2.20
CA TYR A 319 -14.94 -4.92 3.40
C TYR A 319 -14.88 -6.45 3.29
N GLN A 320 -15.82 -7.07 2.58
CA GLN A 320 -15.78 -8.50 2.24
C GLN A 320 -14.55 -8.88 1.42
N THR A 321 -14.24 -8.10 0.39
CA THR A 321 -13.04 -8.32 -0.43
C THR A 321 -11.77 -8.12 0.40
N LEU A 322 -11.72 -7.07 1.23
CA LEU A 322 -10.58 -6.79 2.11
C LEU A 322 -10.35 -7.91 3.13
N ASP A 323 -11.41 -8.41 3.78
CA ASP A 323 -11.32 -9.50 4.76
C ASP A 323 -10.81 -10.79 4.11
N GLY A 324 -11.28 -11.11 2.89
CA GLY A 324 -10.77 -12.24 2.12
C GLY A 324 -9.29 -12.10 1.75
N ILE A 325 -8.89 -10.93 1.23
CA ILE A 325 -7.49 -10.62 0.88
C ILE A 325 -6.60 -10.74 2.12
N TRP A 326 -7.07 -10.27 3.27
CA TRP A 326 -6.27 -10.30 4.48
C TRP A 326 -6.12 -11.71 5.06
N LYS A 327 -7.21 -12.48 5.14
CA LYS A 327 -7.26 -13.73 5.92
C LYS A 327 -7.06 -15.00 5.09
N HIS A 328 -6.69 -14.87 3.82
CA HIS A 328 -6.35 -16.02 2.98
C HIS A 328 -5.18 -16.83 3.57
N THR A 329 -4.21 -16.17 4.22
CA THR A 329 -3.05 -16.80 4.87
C THR A 329 -3.01 -16.55 6.38
N LYS A 330 -1.98 -17.06 7.07
CA LYS A 330 -1.81 -16.89 8.53
C LYS A 330 -1.67 -15.41 8.90
N THR A 331 -2.40 -14.94 9.90
CA THR A 331 -2.25 -13.60 10.48
C THR A 331 -1.32 -13.70 11.70
N ASN A 332 -0.11 -13.16 11.61
CA ASN A 332 0.95 -13.34 12.64
C ASN A 332 1.41 -12.00 13.26
N LEU A 333 0.59 -10.96 13.20
CA LEU A 333 0.90 -9.66 13.78
C LEU A 333 -0.12 -9.32 14.88
N THR A 334 0.34 -8.68 15.96
CA THR A 334 -0.50 -8.25 17.09
C THR A 334 -1.42 -7.09 16.71
N ASP A 335 -2.42 -6.80 17.54
CA ASP A 335 -3.47 -5.81 17.26
C ASP A 335 -2.91 -4.41 16.87
N ASP A 336 -1.92 -3.91 17.62
CA ASP A 336 -1.22 -2.65 17.32
C ASP A 336 -0.57 -2.64 15.92
N SER A 337 -0.23 -3.80 15.37
CA SER A 337 0.47 -3.90 14.10
C SER A 337 -0.42 -3.55 12.90
N LEU A 338 -1.74 -3.78 12.99
CA LEU A 338 -2.66 -3.51 11.87
C LEU A 338 -2.74 -2.02 11.56
N SER A 339 -2.56 -1.17 12.57
CA SER A 339 -2.49 0.30 12.43
C SER A 339 -1.38 0.78 11.49
N HIS A 340 -0.32 -0.01 11.29
CA HIS A 340 0.76 0.31 10.35
C HIS A 340 0.39 0.03 8.88
N PHE A 341 -0.64 -0.79 8.65
CA PHE A 341 -1.07 -1.21 7.31
C PHE A 341 -2.40 -0.58 6.90
N ILE A 342 -3.20 -0.13 7.86
CA ILE A 342 -4.53 0.43 7.65
C ILE A 342 -4.58 1.83 8.25
N SER A 343 -4.96 2.82 7.44
CA SER A 343 -5.13 4.21 7.90
C SER A 343 -6.54 4.53 8.41
N SER A 344 -7.49 3.61 8.27
CA SER A 344 -8.90 3.84 8.59
C SER A 344 -9.31 3.17 9.90
N GLN A 345 -9.76 3.97 10.86
CA GLN A 345 -10.31 3.47 12.11
C GLN A 345 -11.56 2.61 11.89
N LYS A 346 -12.42 2.97 10.92
CA LYS A 346 -13.59 2.18 10.54
C LYS A 346 -13.19 0.80 10.02
N LEU A 347 -12.13 0.71 9.23
CA LEU A 347 -11.69 -0.58 8.70
C LEU A 347 -11.25 -1.54 9.81
N ASN A 348 -10.67 -1.04 10.92
CA ASN A 348 -10.37 -1.86 12.09
C ASN A 348 -11.63 -2.38 12.80
N GLU A 349 -12.73 -1.62 12.78
CA GLU A 349 -14.03 -2.06 13.35
C GLU A 349 -14.66 -3.19 12.53
N TYR A 350 -14.54 -3.13 11.20
CA TYR A 350 -15.12 -4.13 10.29
C TYR A 350 -14.28 -5.40 10.14
N LEU A 351 -12.96 -5.27 10.13
CA LEU A 351 -12.04 -6.41 10.06
C LEU A 351 -11.93 -7.06 11.44
N ILE A 352 -12.75 -8.06 11.73
CA ILE A 352 -12.74 -8.77 13.03
C ILE A 352 -11.35 -9.39 13.28
N ILE A 353 -10.54 -8.73 14.12
CA ILE A 353 -9.12 -9.06 14.34
C ILE A 353 -8.95 -10.35 15.15
N GLU A 354 -9.86 -10.60 16.08
CA GLU A 354 -9.86 -11.79 16.95
C GLU A 354 -10.04 -13.11 16.19
N LYS A 355 -10.47 -13.07 14.92
CA LYS A 355 -10.77 -14.25 14.11
C LYS A 355 -9.86 -14.32 12.89
N ALA A 356 -8.89 -15.21 12.93
CA ALA A 356 -7.93 -15.49 11.85
C ALA A 356 -8.54 -16.29 10.65
N ILE A 357 -9.84 -16.15 10.42
CA ILE A 357 -10.57 -16.86 9.35
C ILE A 357 -11.38 -15.87 8.51
N PRO A 358 -11.44 -16.03 7.18
CA PRO A 358 -12.33 -15.22 6.36
C PRO A 358 -13.78 -15.34 6.81
N SER A 359 -14.45 -14.20 6.89
CA SER A 359 -15.82 -14.01 7.35
C SER A 359 -16.85 -14.34 6.26
N THR A 360 -16.40 -14.59 5.02
CA THR A 360 -17.22 -14.97 3.87
C THR A 360 -16.87 -16.39 3.43
N LEU A 361 -17.84 -17.13 2.88
CA LEU A 361 -17.57 -18.45 2.31
C LEU A 361 -16.64 -18.33 1.09
N GLU A 362 -16.82 -17.28 0.30
CA GLU A 362 -16.00 -16.91 -0.84
C GLU A 362 -14.52 -16.72 -0.43
N GLY A 363 -14.25 -16.02 0.68
CA GLY A 363 -12.89 -15.88 1.20
C GLY A 363 -12.29 -17.20 1.68
N GLN A 364 -13.10 -18.08 2.29
CA GLN A 364 -12.65 -19.43 2.66
C GLN A 364 -12.38 -20.31 1.42
N VAL A 365 -13.18 -20.16 0.36
CA VAL A 365 -12.93 -20.82 -0.93
C VAL A 365 -11.61 -20.36 -1.53
N VAL A 366 -11.33 -19.05 -1.56
CA VAL A 366 -10.04 -18.54 -2.09
C VAL A 366 -8.86 -19.09 -1.30
N LYS A 367 -8.95 -19.15 0.02
CA LYS A 367 -7.92 -19.77 0.86
C LYS A 367 -7.64 -21.22 0.46
N MET A 368 -8.68 -22.02 0.22
CA MET A 368 -8.51 -23.39 -0.24
C MET A 368 -7.99 -23.47 -1.68
N ALA A 369 -8.45 -22.59 -2.56
CA ALA A 369 -8.00 -22.53 -3.94
C ALA A 369 -6.51 -22.15 -4.06
N ASP A 370 -6.04 -21.24 -3.20
CA ASP A 370 -4.63 -20.87 -3.11
C ASP A 370 -3.76 -22.06 -2.68
N GLU A 371 -4.17 -22.81 -1.65
CA GLU A 371 -3.50 -24.05 -1.25
C GLU A 371 -3.45 -25.07 -2.41
N ILE A 372 -4.56 -25.29 -3.13
CA ILE A 372 -4.64 -26.23 -4.26
C ILE A 372 -3.72 -25.79 -5.41
N ALA A 373 -3.79 -24.51 -5.81
CA ALA A 373 -2.99 -23.96 -6.90
C ALA A 373 -1.49 -24.09 -6.58
N GLN A 374 -1.10 -23.71 -5.35
CA GLN A 374 0.29 -23.83 -4.93
C GLN A 374 0.77 -25.28 -4.98
N ARG A 375 -0.02 -26.26 -4.50
CA ARG A 375 0.37 -27.68 -4.56
C ARG A 375 0.55 -28.18 -6.00
N SER A 376 -0.29 -27.74 -6.92
CA SER A 376 -0.20 -28.13 -8.33
C SER A 376 1.04 -27.54 -9.00
N HIS A 377 1.31 -26.25 -8.79
CA HIS A 377 2.46 -25.59 -9.40
C HIS A 377 3.77 -26.17 -8.87
N ASP A 378 3.85 -26.36 -7.55
CA ASP A 378 4.96 -27.03 -6.87
C ASP A 378 5.23 -28.43 -7.45
N LEU A 379 4.17 -29.16 -7.80
CA LEU A 379 4.27 -30.50 -8.40
C LEU A 379 4.80 -30.45 -9.83
N GLU A 380 4.28 -29.55 -10.66
CA GLU A 380 4.75 -29.35 -12.04
C GLU A 380 6.20 -28.89 -12.08
N ASP A 381 6.60 -27.97 -11.21
CA ASP A 381 7.98 -27.51 -11.07
C ASP A 381 8.91 -28.66 -10.64
N ALA A 382 8.44 -29.54 -9.76
CA ALA A 382 9.20 -30.73 -9.33
C ALA A 382 9.44 -31.71 -10.49
N PHE A 383 8.44 -31.88 -11.37
CA PHE A 383 8.56 -32.69 -12.58
C PHE A 383 9.47 -32.06 -13.61
N ALA A 384 9.29 -30.77 -13.91
CA ALA A 384 10.09 -30.03 -14.87
C ALA A 384 11.58 -30.01 -14.47
N ALA A 385 11.86 -29.88 -13.18
CA ALA A 385 13.22 -29.95 -12.64
C ALA A 385 13.79 -31.38 -12.54
N GLN A 386 13.03 -32.41 -12.98
CA GLN A 386 13.37 -33.83 -12.88
C GLN A 386 13.74 -34.28 -11.45
N ARG A 387 13.21 -33.59 -10.43
CA ARG A 387 13.48 -33.90 -9.03
C ARG A 387 12.50 -34.91 -8.46
N LEU A 388 11.34 -35.07 -9.09
CA LEU A 388 10.30 -36.03 -8.72
C LEU A 388 9.89 -36.84 -9.96
N SER A 389 9.88 -38.17 -9.85
CA SER A 389 9.37 -39.04 -10.92
C SER A 389 7.93 -39.49 -10.67
N ILE A 390 7.24 -39.90 -11.73
CA ILE A 390 5.88 -40.43 -11.66
C ILE A 390 5.83 -41.69 -10.78
N GLU A 391 6.81 -42.59 -10.93
CA GLU A 391 6.93 -43.79 -10.11
C GLU A 391 7.14 -43.46 -8.62
N GLU A 392 7.91 -42.42 -8.29
CA GLU A 392 8.01 -41.95 -6.90
C GLU A 392 6.65 -41.51 -6.37
N ILE A 393 5.89 -40.69 -7.12
CA ILE A 393 4.53 -40.27 -6.73
C ILE A 393 3.60 -41.47 -6.57
N LYS A 394 3.62 -42.43 -7.50
CA LYS A 394 2.79 -43.63 -7.41
C LYS A 394 3.14 -44.45 -6.16
N ASN A 395 4.42 -44.66 -5.89
CA ASN A 395 4.88 -45.32 -4.66
C ASN A 395 4.44 -44.56 -3.40
N TYR A 396 4.38 -43.23 -3.46
CA TYR A 396 3.86 -42.41 -2.37
C TYR A 396 2.34 -42.54 -2.19
N LEU A 397 1.57 -42.59 -3.27
CA LEU A 397 0.12 -42.82 -3.22
C LEU A 397 -0.26 -44.21 -2.70
N MET A 398 0.67 -45.18 -2.78
CA MET A 398 0.50 -46.53 -2.20
C MET A 398 0.53 -46.53 -0.66
N LEU A 399 1.21 -45.55 -0.02
CA LEU A 399 1.49 -45.60 1.42
C LEU A 399 0.29 -45.22 2.32
N SER A 400 -0.81 -44.66 1.79
CA SER A 400 -2.05 -44.53 2.56
C SER A 400 -3.28 -44.15 1.71
N LYS A 401 -4.24 -45.07 1.55
CA LYS A 401 -5.66 -44.84 1.19
C LYS A 401 -5.96 -43.95 -0.05
N MET A 402 -4.99 -43.68 -0.91
CA MET A 402 -5.10 -42.79 -2.08
C MET A 402 -5.22 -43.56 -3.40
N ASN A 403 -5.81 -44.76 -3.35
CA ASN A 403 -6.01 -45.61 -4.53
C ASN A 403 -6.74 -44.88 -5.66
N GLU A 404 -7.69 -44.00 -5.36
CA GLU A 404 -8.42 -43.26 -6.38
C GLU A 404 -7.50 -42.40 -7.27
N LEU A 405 -6.61 -41.60 -6.66
CA LEU A 405 -5.69 -40.76 -7.43
C LEU A 405 -4.65 -41.61 -8.17
N LYS A 406 -4.17 -42.69 -7.54
CA LYS A 406 -3.27 -43.65 -8.19
C LYS A 406 -3.92 -44.29 -9.42
N VAL A 407 -5.14 -44.82 -9.30
CA VAL A 407 -5.89 -45.45 -10.39
C VAL A 407 -6.10 -44.46 -11.54
N ARG A 408 -6.34 -43.17 -11.24
CA ARG A 408 -6.43 -42.13 -12.27
C ARG A 408 -5.09 -41.90 -12.97
N ILE A 409 -3.97 -41.90 -12.24
CA ILE A 409 -2.63 -41.78 -12.83
C ILE A 409 -2.32 -43.00 -13.70
N ASP A 410 -2.59 -44.22 -13.20
CA ASP A 410 -2.41 -45.46 -13.96
C ASP A 410 -3.24 -45.43 -15.26
N ALA A 411 -4.50 -44.98 -15.19
CA ALA A 411 -5.36 -44.84 -16.37
C ALA A 411 -4.84 -43.80 -17.38
N ILE A 412 -4.24 -42.71 -16.91
CA ILE A 412 -3.58 -41.74 -17.78
C ILE A 412 -2.40 -42.42 -18.48
N GLU A 413 -1.53 -43.14 -17.76
CA GLU A 413 -0.41 -43.85 -18.39
C GLU A 413 -0.89 -44.88 -19.44
N ASP A 414 -1.96 -45.61 -19.14
CA ASP A 414 -2.58 -46.56 -20.07
C ASP A 414 -3.11 -45.88 -21.35
N GLU A 415 -3.70 -44.68 -21.26
CA GLU A 415 -4.10 -43.89 -22.43
C GLU A 415 -2.92 -43.59 -23.35
N PHE A 416 -1.74 -43.29 -22.77
CA PHE A 416 -0.53 -43.04 -23.55
C PHE A 416 0.03 -44.30 -24.20
N ILE A 417 -0.01 -45.44 -23.51
CA ILE A 417 0.40 -46.73 -24.06
C ILE A 417 -0.49 -47.08 -25.26
N GLN A 418 -1.81 -47.03 -25.09
CA GLN A 418 -2.77 -47.32 -26.15
C GLN A 418 -2.61 -46.36 -27.35
N ALA A 419 -2.41 -45.07 -27.09
CA ALA A 419 -2.19 -44.10 -28.16
C ALA A 419 -0.87 -44.34 -28.91
N SER A 420 0.18 -44.79 -28.21
CA SER A 420 1.45 -45.19 -28.80
C SER A 420 1.31 -46.41 -29.70
N GLU A 421 0.54 -47.42 -29.27
CA GLU A 421 0.19 -48.60 -30.11
C GLU A 421 -0.57 -48.20 -31.38
N LEU A 422 -1.34 -47.12 -31.33
CA LEU A 422 -2.02 -46.51 -32.48
C LEU A 422 -1.14 -45.54 -33.28
N ASN A 423 0.18 -45.51 -33.05
CA ASN A 423 1.16 -44.66 -33.73
C ASN A 423 0.91 -43.15 -33.58
N ARG A 424 0.36 -42.71 -32.44
CA ARG A 424 0.28 -41.27 -32.13
C ARG A 424 1.64 -40.75 -31.66
N PHE A 425 2.17 -39.76 -32.36
CA PHE A 425 3.38 -39.04 -31.95
C PHE A 425 3.02 -37.78 -31.18
N TYR A 426 3.80 -37.48 -30.15
CA TYR A 426 3.67 -36.28 -29.32
C TYR A 426 4.88 -35.36 -29.56
N ALA A 427 4.68 -34.05 -29.47
CA ALA A 427 5.78 -33.08 -29.53
C ALA A 427 6.69 -33.23 -28.31
N ASP A 428 6.10 -33.30 -27.12
CA ASP A 428 6.75 -33.70 -25.87
C ASP A 428 5.77 -34.59 -25.07
N GLN A 429 6.10 -35.88 -24.95
CA GLN A 429 5.27 -36.84 -24.24
C GLN A 429 5.32 -36.63 -22.72
N ALA A 430 6.50 -36.26 -22.18
CA ALA A 430 6.69 -36.10 -20.75
C ALA A 430 5.95 -34.86 -20.25
N GLU A 431 6.04 -33.75 -20.97
CA GLU A 431 5.32 -32.50 -20.66
C GLU A 431 3.79 -32.74 -20.63
N LEU A 432 3.24 -33.41 -21.65
CA LEU A 432 1.81 -33.71 -21.69
C LEU A 432 1.39 -34.63 -20.53
N LEU A 433 2.19 -35.64 -20.22
CA LEU A 433 1.91 -36.57 -19.12
C LEU A 433 1.91 -35.85 -17.77
N HIS A 434 2.91 -35.00 -17.51
CA HIS A 434 2.99 -34.20 -16.29
C HIS A 434 1.79 -33.25 -16.15
N GLY A 435 1.41 -32.56 -17.23
CA GLY A 435 0.24 -31.68 -17.24
C GLY A 435 -1.08 -32.43 -16.97
N ARG A 436 -1.24 -33.63 -17.51
CA ARG A 436 -2.41 -34.50 -17.25
C ARG A 436 -2.46 -34.98 -15.80
N ILE A 437 -1.32 -35.35 -15.21
CA ILE A 437 -1.23 -35.74 -13.80
C ILE A 437 -1.56 -34.56 -12.89
N SER A 438 -0.98 -33.39 -13.13
CA SER A 438 -1.29 -32.17 -12.36
C SER A 438 -2.78 -31.82 -12.42
N SER A 439 -3.39 -31.89 -13.61
CA SER A 439 -4.82 -31.68 -13.79
C SER A 439 -5.66 -32.68 -12.99
N ALA A 440 -5.27 -33.96 -12.94
CA ALA A 440 -5.97 -34.98 -12.16
C ALA A 440 -5.85 -34.75 -10.64
N VAL A 441 -4.71 -34.23 -10.17
CA VAL A 441 -4.50 -33.85 -8.77
C VAL A 441 -5.38 -32.65 -8.39
N ILE A 442 -5.43 -31.60 -9.23
CA ILE A 442 -6.31 -30.44 -9.01
C ILE A 442 -7.77 -30.90 -8.96
N ASP A 443 -8.23 -31.68 -9.94
CA ASP A 443 -9.60 -32.17 -10.00
C ASP A 443 -9.98 -33.00 -8.75
N PHE A 444 -9.06 -33.83 -8.26
CA PHE A 444 -9.25 -34.58 -7.02
C PHE A 444 -9.50 -33.64 -5.82
N PHE A 445 -8.62 -32.64 -5.62
CA PHE A 445 -8.74 -31.71 -4.50
C PHE A 445 -9.98 -30.82 -4.60
N VAL A 446 -10.30 -30.33 -5.80
CA VAL A 446 -11.51 -29.50 -6.03
C VAL A 446 -12.77 -30.30 -5.72
N LYS A 447 -12.88 -31.54 -6.22
CA LYS A 447 -14.03 -32.41 -5.92
C LYS A 447 -14.15 -32.74 -4.43
N ASP A 448 -13.03 -33.00 -3.77
CA ASP A 448 -13.01 -33.26 -2.32
C ASP A 448 -13.51 -32.05 -1.53
N VAL A 449 -12.97 -30.85 -1.78
CA VAL A 449 -13.40 -29.63 -1.10
C VAL A 449 -14.88 -29.36 -1.34
N ILE A 450 -15.38 -29.51 -2.57
CA ILE A 450 -16.81 -29.32 -2.88
C ILE A 450 -17.67 -30.32 -2.09
N ALA A 451 -17.31 -31.61 -2.10
CA ALA A 451 -18.08 -32.65 -1.42
C ALA A 451 -18.08 -32.44 0.10
N GLN A 452 -16.91 -32.19 0.70
CA GLN A 452 -16.78 -31.94 2.13
C GLN A 452 -17.51 -30.65 2.54
N SER A 453 -17.39 -29.59 1.74
CA SER A 453 -18.04 -28.30 2.03
C SER A 453 -19.56 -28.41 1.98
N LYS A 454 -20.15 -29.19 1.05
CA LYS A 454 -21.60 -29.41 1.03
C LYS A 454 -22.09 -30.05 2.33
N THR A 455 -21.43 -31.10 2.79
CA THR A 455 -21.75 -31.72 4.09
C THR A 455 -21.64 -30.72 5.24
N ASN A 456 -20.54 -29.94 5.29
CA ASN A 456 -20.34 -28.95 6.34
C ASN A 456 -21.41 -27.85 6.34
N LEU A 457 -21.85 -27.41 5.16
CA LEU A 457 -22.89 -26.39 5.00
C LEU A 457 -24.26 -26.94 5.44
N ASP A 458 -24.59 -28.18 5.05
CA ASP A 458 -25.83 -28.84 5.46
C ASP A 458 -25.89 -29.01 6.99
N ASP A 459 -24.80 -29.47 7.61
CA ASP A 459 -24.68 -29.61 9.07
C ASP A 459 -24.78 -28.25 9.80
N PHE A 460 -24.18 -27.20 9.22
CA PHE A 460 -24.27 -25.85 9.76
C PHE A 460 -25.71 -25.31 9.68
N LEU A 461 -26.41 -25.51 8.55
CA LEU A 461 -27.80 -25.09 8.40
C LEU A 461 -28.74 -25.87 9.33
N ALA A 462 -28.50 -27.17 9.53
CA ALA A 462 -29.24 -28.01 10.47
C ALA A 462 -29.06 -27.57 11.94
N SER A 463 -27.98 -26.84 12.25
CA SER A 463 -27.64 -26.32 13.58
C SER A 463 -27.89 -24.82 13.73
N ASP A 464 -29.01 -24.33 13.17
CA ASP A 464 -29.46 -22.92 13.21
C ASP A 464 -28.48 -21.94 12.55
N GLY A 465 -27.67 -22.44 11.61
CA GLY A 465 -26.61 -21.67 10.95
C GLY A 465 -27.10 -20.46 10.18
N LEU A 466 -28.29 -20.53 9.57
CA LEU A 466 -28.87 -19.41 8.84
C LEU A 466 -29.23 -18.23 9.76
N ARG A 467 -29.78 -18.52 10.94
CA ARG A 467 -30.06 -17.48 11.94
C ARG A 467 -28.76 -16.88 12.46
N ARG A 468 -27.78 -17.74 12.81
CA ARG A 468 -26.45 -17.30 13.25
C ARG A 468 -25.74 -16.41 12.22
N PHE A 469 -25.91 -16.70 10.93
CA PHE A 469 -25.39 -15.89 9.84
C PHE A 469 -26.05 -14.50 9.79
N ARG A 470 -27.39 -14.43 9.89
CA ARG A 470 -28.13 -13.15 9.93
C ARG A 470 -27.81 -12.32 11.17
N ASP A 471 -27.78 -12.95 12.33
CA ASP A 471 -27.46 -12.31 13.62
C ASP A 471 -26.01 -11.79 13.65
N ALA A 472 -25.13 -12.35 12.82
CA ALA A 472 -23.75 -11.92 12.64
C ALA A 472 -23.56 -10.95 11.45
N GLU A 473 -24.63 -10.26 11.01
CA GLU A 473 -24.61 -9.33 9.88
C GLU A 473 -24.09 -9.97 8.59
N HIS A 474 -24.59 -11.17 8.29
CA HIS A 474 -24.21 -11.94 7.10
C HIS A 474 -22.71 -12.31 7.09
N ARG A 475 -22.12 -12.59 8.26
CA ARG A 475 -20.75 -13.10 8.40
C ARG A 475 -20.73 -14.54 8.92
N VAL A 476 -19.90 -15.38 8.32
CA VAL A 476 -19.65 -16.76 8.76
C VAL A 476 -18.50 -16.76 9.76
N GLN A 477 -18.80 -17.17 11.00
CA GLN A 477 -17.83 -17.14 12.11
C GLN A 477 -17.08 -18.47 12.34
N THR A 478 -17.25 -19.44 11.44
CA THR A 478 -16.69 -20.79 11.54
C THR A 478 -16.08 -21.21 10.21
N ILE A 479 -15.08 -22.09 10.23
CA ILE A 479 -14.52 -22.65 9.00
C ILE A 479 -15.48 -23.72 8.48
N LEU A 480 -16.03 -23.51 7.28
CA LEU A 480 -16.96 -24.43 6.62
C LEU A 480 -16.39 -24.99 5.31
N ILE A 481 -15.41 -24.31 4.72
CA ILE A 481 -14.74 -24.75 3.50
C ILE A 481 -13.35 -25.28 3.85
N PHE A 482 -13.16 -26.60 3.78
CA PHE A 482 -11.88 -27.26 4.06
C PHE A 482 -11.83 -28.67 3.44
N PHE A 483 -10.63 -29.24 3.33
CA PHE A 483 -10.41 -30.60 2.85
C PHE A 483 -11.01 -31.66 3.77
N SER A 484 -11.45 -32.79 3.21
CA SER A 484 -11.67 -33.98 4.01
C SER A 484 -10.38 -34.42 4.71
N ILE A 485 -10.51 -35.20 5.79
CA ILE A 485 -9.35 -35.76 6.53
C ILE A 485 -8.40 -36.51 5.58
N LYS A 486 -8.95 -37.16 4.56
CA LYS A 486 -8.19 -37.94 3.57
C LYS A 486 -7.39 -37.00 2.65
N ALA A 487 -8.04 -35.99 2.07
CA ALA A 487 -7.36 -35.04 1.18
C ALA A 487 -6.34 -34.17 1.91
N LYS A 488 -6.63 -33.73 3.16
CA LYS A 488 -5.68 -32.96 3.96
C LYS A 488 -4.37 -33.73 4.17
N LYS A 489 -4.46 -35.03 4.50
CA LYS A 489 -3.27 -35.90 4.64
C LYS A 489 -2.44 -35.99 3.37
N LEU A 490 -3.07 -36.07 2.20
CA LEU A 490 -2.35 -36.05 0.93
C LEU A 490 -1.70 -34.68 0.68
N CYS A 491 -2.44 -33.60 0.88
CA CYS A 491 -1.95 -32.24 0.70
C CYS A 491 -0.68 -31.99 1.54
N ASP A 492 -0.73 -32.28 2.84
CA ASP A 492 0.40 -32.12 3.76
C ASP A 492 1.60 -33.01 3.37
N TYR A 493 1.32 -34.19 2.82
CA TYR A 493 2.35 -35.11 2.39
C TYR A 493 3.05 -34.67 1.10
N LEU A 494 2.28 -34.19 0.11
CA LEU A 494 2.82 -33.58 -1.12
C LEU A 494 3.69 -32.38 -0.78
N GLU A 495 3.21 -31.50 0.10
CA GLU A 495 3.99 -30.35 0.60
C GLU A 495 5.34 -30.79 1.20
N LYS A 496 5.33 -31.81 2.05
CA LYS A 496 6.56 -32.32 2.67
C LYS A 496 7.57 -32.85 1.65
N ILE A 497 7.13 -33.58 0.62
CA ILE A 497 8.02 -34.11 -0.42
C ILE A 497 8.58 -32.99 -1.27
N ILE A 498 7.72 -32.11 -1.75
CA ILE A 498 8.10 -31.01 -2.64
C ILE A 498 9.02 -30.04 -1.91
N SER A 499 8.72 -29.70 -0.66
CA SER A 499 9.59 -28.86 0.17
C SER A 499 11.01 -29.44 0.29
N LYS A 500 11.12 -30.76 0.53
CA LYS A 500 12.42 -31.43 0.63
C LYS A 500 13.19 -31.44 -0.69
N LYS A 501 12.50 -31.60 -1.82
CA LYS A 501 13.13 -31.83 -3.13
C LYS A 501 13.36 -30.56 -3.95
N VAL A 502 12.48 -29.56 -3.85
CA VAL A 502 12.47 -28.36 -4.70
C VAL A 502 12.83 -27.12 -3.89
N ILE A 503 12.06 -26.83 -2.83
CA ILE A 503 12.20 -25.58 -2.05
C ILE A 503 13.56 -25.49 -1.36
N ASN A 504 14.05 -26.60 -0.80
CA ASN A 504 15.36 -26.63 -0.13
C ASN A 504 16.54 -26.96 -1.07
N SER A 505 16.38 -26.74 -2.38
CA SER A 505 17.46 -26.96 -3.34
C SER A 505 18.53 -25.85 -3.25
N ALA A 506 19.77 -26.18 -3.62
CA ALA A 506 20.88 -25.22 -3.63
C ALA A 506 20.61 -24.01 -4.54
N GLU A 507 19.84 -24.23 -5.59
CA GLU A 507 19.43 -23.22 -6.56
C GLU A 507 18.46 -22.20 -5.98
N VAL A 508 17.38 -22.66 -5.33
CA VAL A 508 16.44 -21.79 -4.63
C VAL A 508 17.14 -21.04 -3.50
N SER A 509 18.06 -21.71 -2.78
CA SER A 509 18.86 -21.07 -1.73
C SER A 509 19.76 -19.95 -2.27
N LEU A 510 20.35 -20.11 -3.46
CA LEU A 510 21.15 -19.07 -4.11
C LEU A 510 20.28 -17.88 -4.53
N PHE A 511 19.12 -18.15 -5.14
CA PHE A 511 18.16 -17.12 -5.51
C PHE A 511 17.69 -16.33 -4.30
N ASP A 512 17.32 -17.03 -3.22
CA ASP A 512 16.93 -16.43 -1.96
C ASP A 512 18.06 -15.55 -1.40
N SER A 513 19.30 -16.06 -1.36
CA SER A 513 20.43 -15.28 -0.86
C SER A 513 20.68 -14.01 -1.68
N ASN A 514 20.52 -14.08 -3.00
CA ASN A 514 20.67 -12.92 -3.88
C ASN A 514 19.54 -11.90 -3.66
N GLY A 515 18.28 -12.36 -3.64
CA GLY A 515 17.11 -11.53 -3.39
C GLY A 515 17.19 -10.80 -2.05
N ALA A 516 17.63 -11.50 -0.99
CA ALA A 516 17.86 -10.90 0.32
C ALA A 516 18.91 -9.78 0.26
N SER A 517 20.04 -10.02 -0.41
CA SER A 517 21.11 -9.02 -0.55
C SER A 517 20.66 -7.78 -1.32
N ILE A 518 19.87 -7.96 -2.39
CA ILE A 518 19.32 -6.87 -3.20
C ILE A 518 18.37 -6.01 -2.36
N VAL A 519 17.38 -6.63 -1.70
CA VAL A 519 16.38 -5.92 -0.88
C VAL A 519 17.05 -5.17 0.27
N GLU A 520 17.98 -5.81 0.98
CA GLU A 520 18.72 -5.19 2.08
C GLU A 520 19.56 -3.99 1.61
N SER A 521 20.22 -4.12 0.47
CA SER A 521 21.04 -3.04 -0.09
C SER A 521 20.19 -1.88 -0.56
N LEU A 522 19.08 -2.15 -1.27
CA LEU A 522 18.14 -1.12 -1.71
C LEU A 522 17.57 -0.35 -0.50
N PHE A 523 17.11 -1.08 0.52
CA PHE A 523 16.61 -0.46 1.75
C PHE A 523 17.67 0.41 2.40
N THR A 524 18.90 -0.11 2.55
CA THR A 524 20.02 0.63 3.15
C THR A 524 20.37 1.89 2.35
N SER A 525 20.40 1.81 1.02
CA SER A 525 20.68 2.95 0.15
C SER A 525 19.59 4.02 0.23
N TYR A 526 18.31 3.63 0.18
CA TYR A 526 17.20 4.58 0.30
C TYR A 526 17.06 5.17 1.69
N TYR A 527 17.36 4.39 2.72
CA TYR A 527 17.46 4.92 4.07
C TYR A 527 18.60 5.93 4.10
N ASN A 528 19.85 5.56 3.83
CA ASN A 528 20.97 6.50 3.95
C ASN A 528 20.88 7.75 3.04
N ASN A 529 20.17 7.66 1.91
CA ASN A 529 19.93 8.79 1.02
C ASN A 529 18.54 8.68 0.33
N PRO A 530 17.48 9.28 0.91
CA PRO A 530 16.13 9.22 0.36
C PRO A 530 16.00 9.81 -1.04
N ARG A 531 16.90 10.71 -1.46
CA ARG A 531 16.86 11.31 -2.80
C ARG A 531 17.04 10.30 -3.93
N LEU A 532 17.49 9.08 -3.60
CA LEU A 532 17.54 7.96 -4.52
C LEU A 532 16.15 7.40 -4.84
N LEU A 533 15.14 7.66 -4.00
CA LEU A 533 13.76 7.22 -4.21
C LEU A 533 13.14 7.92 -5.42
N HIS A 534 12.16 7.24 -6.03
CA HIS A 534 11.36 7.82 -7.10
C HIS A 534 10.58 9.06 -6.61
N ARG A 535 10.46 10.08 -7.48
CA ARG A 535 9.75 11.35 -7.22
C ARG A 535 8.40 11.19 -6.51
N GLY A 536 7.56 10.28 -7.03
CA GLY A 536 6.23 10.02 -6.45
C GLY A 536 6.29 9.50 -5.01
N THR A 537 7.32 8.74 -4.66
CA THR A 537 7.54 8.23 -3.29
C THR A 537 7.98 9.36 -2.36
N LEU A 538 8.87 10.25 -2.83
CA LEU A 538 9.28 11.45 -2.07
C LEU A 538 8.07 12.33 -1.76
N HIS A 539 7.21 12.61 -2.74
CA HIS A 539 5.98 13.36 -2.53
C HIS A 539 5.03 12.67 -1.54
N ARG A 540 4.92 11.33 -1.59
CA ARG A 540 4.09 10.58 -0.64
C ARG A 540 4.61 10.68 0.80
N ILE A 541 5.93 10.58 0.98
CA ILE A 541 6.58 10.79 2.28
C ILE A 541 6.24 12.19 2.81
N MET A 542 6.33 13.22 1.95
CA MET A 542 5.98 14.59 2.35
C MET A 542 4.50 14.74 2.71
N GLN A 543 3.59 14.16 1.94
CA GLN A 543 2.16 14.14 2.24
C GLN A 543 1.87 13.46 3.59
N ASP A 544 2.56 12.37 3.87
CA ASP A 544 2.43 11.66 5.14
C ASP A 544 3.01 12.46 6.31
N PHE A 545 4.16 13.12 6.15
CA PHE A 545 4.69 14.05 7.16
C PHE A 545 3.71 15.20 7.42
N ARG A 546 3.06 15.71 6.37
CA ARG A 546 2.11 16.82 6.48
C ARG A 546 0.86 16.48 7.29
N LYS A 547 0.49 15.18 7.38
CA LYS A 547 -0.62 14.70 8.22
C LYS A 547 -0.31 14.84 9.71
N ILE A 548 0.96 14.80 10.11
CA ILE A 548 1.38 14.85 11.52
C ILE A 548 1.98 16.21 11.92
N THR A 549 2.65 16.94 11.01
CA THR A 549 3.27 18.24 11.30
C THR A 549 3.15 19.22 10.14
N LYS A 550 3.31 20.51 10.43
CA LYS A 550 3.47 21.57 9.42
C LYS A 550 4.95 21.82 9.05
N ASN A 551 5.89 21.26 9.82
CA ASN A 551 7.33 21.38 9.57
C ASN A 551 7.77 20.37 8.49
N VAL A 552 7.42 20.62 7.23
CA VAL A 552 7.70 19.69 6.12
C VAL A 552 8.61 20.32 5.08
N ILE A 553 9.75 19.69 4.83
CA ILE A 553 10.71 20.10 3.79
C ILE A 553 10.46 19.29 2.51
N ASP A 554 10.61 19.95 1.36
CA ASP A 554 10.44 19.33 0.06
C ASP A 554 11.71 18.59 -0.38
N PHE A 555 11.68 17.27 -0.37
CA PHE A 555 12.86 16.47 -0.72
C PHE A 555 13.21 16.46 -2.22
N GLU A 556 12.36 17.02 -3.10
CA GLU A 556 12.66 17.20 -4.52
C GLU A 556 13.23 18.60 -4.80
N GLU A 557 12.56 19.64 -4.33
CA GLU A 557 12.79 21.03 -4.77
C GLU A 557 13.60 21.87 -3.76
N SER A 558 13.79 21.41 -2.51
CA SER A 558 14.55 22.16 -1.51
C SER A 558 16.07 22.07 -1.72
N ASP A 559 16.80 22.98 -1.07
CA ASP A 559 18.26 23.00 -1.09
C ASP A 559 18.85 21.67 -0.55
N PRO A 560 19.86 21.08 -1.22
CA PRO A 560 20.47 19.81 -0.81
C PRO A 560 20.98 19.78 0.64
N SER A 561 21.56 20.89 1.13
CA SER A 561 22.11 20.95 2.48
C SER A 561 21.01 20.95 3.55
N ILE A 562 19.88 21.59 3.26
CA ILE A 562 18.70 21.61 4.14
C ILE A 562 18.04 20.23 4.18
N ILE A 563 17.92 19.57 3.03
CA ILE A 563 17.43 18.19 2.96
C ILE A 563 18.33 17.25 3.78
N GLU A 564 19.65 17.37 3.66
CA GLU A 564 20.59 16.54 4.43
C GLU A 564 20.49 16.77 5.94
N LEU A 565 20.30 18.03 6.36
CA LEU A 565 20.12 18.37 7.77
C LEU A 565 18.80 17.83 8.34
N GLU A 566 17.69 18.00 7.62
CA GLU A 566 16.39 17.46 8.01
C GLU A 566 16.42 15.94 8.06
N TRP A 567 17.07 15.32 7.07
CA TRP A 567 17.29 13.90 7.01
C TRP A 567 18.03 13.38 8.24
N LYS A 568 19.17 13.99 8.59
CA LYS A 568 19.95 13.58 9.77
C LYS A 568 19.09 13.63 11.04
N LYS A 569 18.28 14.67 11.22
CA LYS A 569 17.38 14.78 12.38
C LYS A 569 16.36 13.63 12.42
N ILE A 570 15.76 13.28 11.29
CA ILE A 570 14.82 12.14 11.21
C ILE A 570 15.54 10.82 11.49
N ALA A 571 16.71 10.60 10.90
CA ALA A 571 17.45 9.35 11.00
C ALA A 571 18.06 9.10 12.39
N THR A 572 18.42 10.17 13.12
CA THR A 572 18.98 10.09 14.48
C THR A 572 17.96 10.35 15.58
N ALA A 573 16.68 10.50 15.25
CA ALA A 573 15.63 10.77 16.23
C ALA A 573 15.58 9.66 17.30
N THR A 574 15.45 10.08 18.56
CA THR A 574 15.29 9.20 19.70
C THR A 574 13.98 9.50 20.41
N ALA A 575 13.40 8.50 21.09
CA ALA A 575 12.31 8.77 22.01
C ALA A 575 12.86 9.64 23.15
N GLY A 576 12.23 10.78 23.42
CA GLY A 576 12.59 11.65 24.54
C GLY A 576 12.40 10.93 25.87
N GLU A 577 13.20 11.31 26.88
CA GLU A 577 13.06 10.76 28.24
C GLU A 577 11.79 11.27 28.96
N GLU A 578 11.13 12.30 28.41
CA GLU A 578 9.89 12.92 28.91
C GLU A 578 8.84 13.07 27.79
N ASP A 579 7.55 12.90 28.11
CA ASP A 579 6.41 13.07 27.17
C ASP A 579 6.29 14.50 26.59
N ASP A 580 6.98 15.48 27.18
CA ASP A 580 6.90 16.90 26.84
C ASP A 580 7.89 17.36 25.74
N ASP A 581 8.79 16.51 25.23
CA ASP A 581 9.67 16.87 24.12
C ASP A 581 8.97 16.71 22.75
N LEU A 582 8.01 17.60 22.51
CA LEU A 582 7.17 17.65 21.29
C LEU A 582 7.97 17.61 19.98
N ALA A 583 9.23 18.11 20.00
CA ALA A 583 10.09 18.12 18.82
C ALA A 583 10.73 16.76 18.54
N GLU A 584 11.23 16.06 19.57
CA GLU A 584 11.80 14.72 19.42
C GLU A 584 10.74 13.70 18.98
N ASN A 585 9.53 13.78 19.56
CA ASN A 585 8.39 12.97 19.15
C ASN A 585 7.98 13.22 17.68
N GLU A 586 8.07 14.45 17.16
CA GLU A 586 7.80 14.75 15.75
C GLU A 586 8.76 14.00 14.80
N TYR A 587 10.07 14.07 15.07
CA TYR A 587 11.07 13.42 14.20
C TYR A 587 11.01 11.89 14.29
N LEU A 588 10.60 11.34 15.44
CA LEU A 588 10.37 9.92 15.61
C LEU A 588 9.22 9.41 14.72
N GLU A 589 8.10 10.15 14.69
CA GLU A 589 6.97 9.82 13.82
C GLU A 589 7.30 10.00 12.33
N LYS A 590 8.08 11.04 11.98
CA LYS A 590 8.65 11.17 10.63
C LYS A 590 9.51 9.95 10.27
N ASN A 591 10.31 9.44 11.19
CA ASN A 591 11.15 8.27 10.95
C ASN A 591 10.30 7.03 10.65
N LYS A 592 9.24 6.77 11.44
CA LYS A 592 8.30 5.67 11.20
C LYS A 592 7.66 5.75 9.81
N LEU A 593 7.17 6.94 9.43
CA LEU A 593 6.53 7.15 8.13
C LEU A 593 7.49 6.96 6.96
N LEU A 594 8.72 7.44 7.10
CA LEU A 594 9.79 7.26 6.13
C LEU A 594 10.16 5.78 5.95
N VAL A 595 10.45 5.06 7.04
CA VAL A 595 10.80 3.64 7.02
C VAL A 595 9.68 2.82 6.39
N GLY A 596 8.42 3.11 6.75
CA GLY A 596 7.25 2.49 6.14
C GLY A 596 7.15 2.75 4.64
N ASN A 597 7.35 4.00 4.19
CA ASN A 597 7.28 4.36 2.78
C ASN A 597 8.43 3.75 1.95
N ILE A 598 9.63 3.59 2.52
CA ILE A 598 10.74 2.87 1.86
C ILE A 598 10.36 1.40 1.68
N ALA A 599 9.84 0.75 2.72
CA ALA A 599 9.38 -0.63 2.63
C ALA A 599 8.26 -0.80 1.58
N ASP A 600 7.29 0.13 1.56
CA ASP A 600 6.21 0.14 0.56
C ASP A 600 6.73 0.29 -0.87
N PHE A 601 7.72 1.17 -1.08
CA PHE A 601 8.31 1.38 -2.39
C PHE A 601 9.03 0.13 -2.89
N ILE A 602 9.85 -0.50 -2.05
CA ILE A 602 10.57 -1.73 -2.38
C ILE A 602 9.58 -2.89 -2.63
N ALA A 603 8.58 -3.07 -1.76
CA ALA A 603 7.55 -4.10 -1.93
C ALA A 603 6.76 -3.93 -3.25
N GLY A 604 6.54 -2.68 -3.65
CA GLY A 604 5.89 -2.32 -4.91
C GLY A 604 6.72 -2.53 -6.17
N MET A 605 8.02 -2.84 -6.08
CA MET A 605 8.88 -3.08 -7.25
C MET A 605 8.60 -4.44 -7.91
N THR A 606 8.89 -4.56 -9.20
CA THR A 606 9.03 -5.85 -9.87
C THR A 606 10.44 -6.41 -9.66
N ASP A 607 10.66 -7.70 -9.90
CA ASP A 607 11.96 -8.35 -9.70
C ASP A 607 13.02 -7.73 -10.60
N SER A 608 12.72 -7.57 -11.89
CA SER A 608 13.63 -6.96 -12.86
C SER A 608 13.94 -5.50 -12.54
N TYR A 609 12.92 -4.73 -12.09
CA TYR A 609 13.13 -3.35 -11.68
C TYR A 609 14.02 -3.25 -10.44
N ALA A 610 13.78 -4.06 -9.41
CA ALA A 610 14.60 -4.09 -8.19
C ALA A 610 16.06 -4.43 -8.51
N MET A 611 16.29 -5.40 -9.40
CA MET A 611 17.64 -5.79 -9.84
C MET A 611 18.34 -4.67 -10.61
N ASN A 612 17.63 -4.03 -11.56
CA ASN A 612 18.16 -2.90 -12.32
C ASN A 612 18.51 -1.71 -11.43
N GLU A 613 17.64 -1.42 -10.46
CA GLU A 613 17.79 -0.32 -9.53
C GLU A 613 18.96 -0.55 -8.57
N TYR A 614 19.12 -1.78 -8.08
CA TYR A 614 20.27 -2.19 -7.29
C TYR A 614 21.58 -2.01 -8.07
N ASN A 615 21.61 -2.43 -9.33
CA ASN A 615 22.77 -2.26 -10.21
C ASN A 615 23.05 -0.79 -10.53
N ARG A 616 22.00 0.05 -10.63
CA ARG A 616 22.13 1.49 -10.87
C ARG A 616 22.77 2.20 -9.68
N ILE A 617 22.38 1.84 -8.45
CA ILE A 617 22.86 2.49 -7.23
C ILE A 617 24.29 2.05 -6.85
N ARG A 618 24.70 0.83 -7.21
CA ARG A 618 26.07 0.34 -6.93
C ARG A 618 27.13 0.81 -7.93
N ARG A 619 26.74 1.32 -9.10
CA ARG A 619 27.64 1.92 -10.10
C ARG A 619 27.97 3.35 -9.72
#